data_AF-A0AA90GII6-F1
#
_entry.id   AF-A0AA90GII6-F1
#
_cell.length_a   1.000
_cell.length_b   1.000
_cell.length_c   1.000
_cell.angle_alpha   90.00
_cell.angle_beta   90.00
_cell.angle_gamma   90.00
#
_symmetry.space_group_name_H-M   'P 1'
#
loop_
_entity.id
_entity.type
_entity.pdbx_description
1 polymer ?
#
loop_
_entity_poly.entity_id
_entity_poly.type
_entity_poly.pdbx_seq_one_letter_code
_entity_poly.pdbx_strand_id
1 'polypeptide(L)'
;MNGVLSYHGPADLTLTYGTSPGLGRTAERPGVEVVVRRPSAGAPVSVKVGRYLGVDLLKGFDLTRAVVALPDGTVLEGAVQAVSGSGDSFEIAAVSQPTQGERYA
;
A
#
# COMPACT_ATOMS: atom_id res chain seq x y z
N MET A 1 18.73 -10.03 7.76
CA MET A 1 17.32 -9.68 7.50
C MET A 1 17.17 -8.17 7.61
N ASN A 2 17.29 -7.43 6.51
CA ASN A 2 17.16 -5.97 6.53
C ASN A 2 15.68 -5.61 6.67
N GLY A 3 15.25 -5.34 7.91
CA GLY A 3 13.87 -5.01 8.23
C GLY A 3 13.48 -3.55 7.99
N VAL A 4 14.46 -2.69 7.72
CA VAL A 4 14.24 -1.27 7.43
C VAL A 4 14.04 -1.10 5.93
N LEU A 5 12.96 -0.42 5.54
CA LEU A 5 12.74 0.03 4.17
C LEU A 5 12.54 1.54 4.17
N SER A 6 13.27 2.23 3.31
CA SER A 6 13.09 3.66 3.03
C SER A 6 13.23 3.86 1.53
N TYR A 7 12.19 4.38 0.89
CA TYR A 7 12.18 4.67 -0.53
C TYR A 7 11.50 6.02 -0.79
N HIS A 8 11.99 6.74 -1.79
CA HIS A 8 11.41 7.99 -2.26
C HIS A 8 11.55 8.08 -3.78
N GLY A 9 10.45 8.29 -4.48
CA GLY A 9 10.42 8.43 -5.93
C GLY A 9 9.17 7.82 -6.57
N PRO A 10 9.19 7.60 -7.89
CA PRO A 10 8.03 7.12 -8.64
C PRO A 10 7.81 5.62 -8.42
N ALA A 11 6.58 5.25 -8.06
CA ALA A 11 6.14 3.88 -7.92
C ALA A 11 4.79 3.66 -8.59
N ASP A 12 4.50 2.42 -8.96
CA ASP A 12 3.17 2.04 -9.43
C ASP A 12 2.32 1.69 -8.22
N LEU A 13 1.19 2.40 -8.10
CA LEU A 13 0.27 2.26 -6.98
C LEU A 13 -1.07 1.73 -7.46
N THR A 14 -1.55 0.68 -6.80
CA THR A 14 -2.89 0.15 -6.99
C THR A 14 -3.64 0.18 -5.68
N LEU A 15 -4.78 0.86 -5.66
CA LEU A 15 -5.65 1.02 -4.49
C LEU A 15 -6.94 0.25 -4.72
N THR A 16 -7.37 -0.54 -3.73
CA THR A 16 -8.62 -1.29 -3.76
C THR A 16 -9.56 -0.77 -2.68
N TYR A 17 -10.72 -0.30 -3.11
CA TYR A 17 -11.78 0.23 -2.26
C TYR A 17 -12.95 -0.74 -2.19
N GLY A 18 -13.60 -0.85 -1.03
CA GLY A 18 -14.76 -1.70 -0.79
C GLY A 18 -14.44 -2.90 0.10
N THR A 19 -15.44 -3.36 0.84
CA THR A 19 -15.35 -4.54 1.70
C THR A 19 -15.54 -5.82 0.88
N SER A 20 -14.69 -6.82 1.13
CA SER A 20 -14.96 -8.19 0.67
C SER A 20 -15.98 -8.83 1.62
N PRO A 21 -16.99 -9.58 1.14
CA PRO A 21 -17.31 -9.88 -0.25
C PRO A 21 -18.24 -8.82 -0.86
N GLY A 22 -17.72 -8.01 -1.78
CA GLY A 22 -18.45 -6.91 -2.42
C GLY A 22 -17.79 -6.48 -3.72
N LEU A 23 -18.44 -5.61 -4.49
CA LEU A 23 -17.89 -5.02 -5.72
C LEU A 23 -16.77 -4.03 -5.35
N GLY A 24 -15.56 -4.56 -5.14
CA GLY A 24 -14.37 -3.76 -4.94
C GLY A 24 -14.09 -2.89 -6.18
N ARG A 25 -13.73 -1.63 -5.96
CA ARG A 25 -13.25 -0.72 -7.01
C ARG A 25 -11.74 -0.63 -6.94
N THR A 26 -11.09 -0.79 -8.06
CA THR A 26 -9.63 -0.64 -8.15
C THR A 26 -9.28 0.66 -8.84
N ALA A 27 -8.30 1.38 -8.30
CA ALA A 27 -7.70 2.56 -8.93
C ALA A 27 -6.21 2.30 -9.13
N GLU A 28 -5.78 2.29 -10.38
CA GLU A 28 -4.38 2.16 -10.78
C GLU A 28 -3.80 3.54 -11.04
N ARG A 29 -2.58 3.73 -10.56
CA ARG A 29 -1.87 5.01 -10.53
C ARG A 29 -0.39 4.75 -10.80
N PRO A 30 0.00 4.61 -12.08
CA PRO A 30 1.38 4.34 -12.43
C PRO A 30 2.26 5.58 -12.24
N GLY A 31 3.52 5.37 -11.87
CA GLY A 31 4.54 6.42 -11.77
C GLY A 31 4.22 7.56 -10.78
N VAL A 32 3.52 7.27 -9.68
CA VAL A 32 3.22 8.29 -8.67
C VAL A 32 4.37 8.46 -7.69
N GLU A 33 4.67 9.70 -7.34
CA GLU A 33 5.66 10.01 -6.31
C GLU A 33 5.17 9.52 -4.94
N VAL A 34 5.94 8.61 -4.35
CA VAL A 34 5.67 8.06 -3.02
C VAL A 34 6.89 8.16 -2.10
N VAL A 35 6.62 8.32 -0.81
CA VAL A 35 7.61 8.05 0.24
C VAL A 35 7.16 6.81 0.98
N VAL A 36 7.98 5.75 0.94
CA VAL A 36 7.71 4.51 1.66
C VAL A 36 8.67 4.41 2.83
N ARG A 37 8.13 4.11 4.01
CA ARG A 37 8.93 3.87 5.21
C ARG A 37 8.41 2.66 5.98
N ARG A 38 9.34 1.79 6.38
CA ARG A 38 9.12 0.70 7.32
C ARG A 38 10.27 0.69 8.32
N PRO A 39 10.03 0.94 9.61
CA PRO A 39 11.10 1.08 10.59
C PRO A 39 11.73 -0.26 10.99
N SER A 40 11.03 -1.38 10.83
CA SER A 40 11.54 -2.72 11.16
C SER A 40 10.74 -3.81 10.45
N ALA A 41 11.31 -5.02 10.37
CA ALA A 41 10.59 -6.18 9.86
C ALA A 41 9.39 -6.47 10.77
N GLY A 42 8.20 -6.62 10.20
CA GLY A 42 6.96 -6.80 10.96
C GLY A 42 6.32 -5.52 11.46
N ALA A 43 6.89 -4.34 11.19
CA ALA A 43 6.18 -3.07 11.34
C ALA A 43 5.28 -2.80 10.12
N PRO A 44 4.16 -2.08 10.31
CA PRO A 44 3.38 -1.53 9.20
C PRO A 44 4.26 -0.71 8.26
N VAL A 45 3.86 -0.69 6.98
CA VAL A 45 4.52 0.13 5.96
C VAL A 45 3.74 1.42 5.82
N SER A 46 4.35 2.54 6.18
CA SER A 46 3.79 3.86 5.93
C SER A 46 4.10 4.28 4.50
N VAL A 47 3.06 4.63 3.74
CA VAL A 47 3.16 5.12 2.36
C VAL A 47 2.56 6.52 2.33
N LYS A 48 3.39 7.50 2.01
CA LYS A 48 2.96 8.88 1.75
C LYS A 48 2.86 9.08 0.24
N VAL A 49 1.75 9.64 -0.21
CA VAL A 49 1.49 9.93 -1.61
C VAL A 49 1.40 11.43 -1.84
N GLY A 50 1.71 11.88 -3.05
CA GLY A 50 1.52 13.27 -3.44
C GLY A 50 0.08 13.77 -3.24
N ARG A 51 -0.06 15.08 -2.98
CA ARG A 51 -1.32 15.75 -2.60
C ARG A 51 -2.49 15.53 -3.57
N TYR A 52 -2.20 15.16 -4.82
CA TYR A 52 -3.21 14.87 -5.86
C TYR A 52 -4.01 13.59 -5.60
N LEU A 53 -3.43 12.61 -4.90
CA LEU A 53 -4.16 11.39 -4.52
C LEU A 53 -5.00 11.56 -3.25
N GLY A 54 -4.78 12.62 -2.47
CA GLY A 54 -5.39 12.71 -1.15
C GLY A 54 -6.90 12.84 -1.16
N VAL A 55 -7.47 13.39 -2.24
CA VAL A 55 -8.93 13.36 -2.44
C VAL A 55 -9.43 11.96 -2.77
N ASP A 56 -8.68 11.13 -3.50
CA ASP A 56 -9.08 9.75 -3.82
C ASP A 56 -8.93 8.82 -2.60
N LEU A 57 -7.97 9.10 -1.72
CA LEU A 57 -7.83 8.41 -0.44
C LEU A 57 -8.96 8.75 0.53
N LEU A 58 -9.44 10.00 0.54
CA LEU A 58 -10.55 10.44 1.39
C LEU A 58 -11.94 10.10 0.82
N LYS A 59 -12.06 9.94 -0.51
CA LYS A 59 -13.32 9.55 -1.17
C LYS A 59 -13.71 8.10 -0.89
N GLY A 60 -12.76 7.25 -0.54
CA GLY A 60 -13.00 5.85 -0.23
C GLY A 60 -12.82 5.60 1.26
N PHE A 61 -13.88 5.79 2.06
CA PHE A 61 -13.95 5.30 3.45
C PHE A 61 -13.71 3.77 3.55
N ASP A 62 -13.69 3.07 2.42
CA ASP A 62 -13.48 1.65 2.29
C ASP A 62 -12.14 1.28 1.63
N LEU A 63 -11.07 2.10 1.70
CA LEU A 63 -9.75 1.64 1.23
C LEU A 63 -9.33 0.41 2.06
N THR A 64 -9.42 -0.78 1.47
CA THR A 64 -9.19 -2.04 2.17
C THR A 64 -7.83 -2.64 1.84
N ARG A 65 -7.28 -2.34 0.66
CA ARG A 65 -6.02 -2.94 0.20
C ARG A 65 -5.22 -1.97 -0.66
N ALA A 66 -3.91 -2.08 -0.56
CA ALA A 66 -2.98 -1.34 -1.41
C ALA A 66 -1.86 -2.26 -1.91
N VAL A 67 -1.42 -2.00 -3.13
CA VAL A 67 -0.23 -2.59 -3.74
C VAL A 67 0.67 -1.45 -4.21
N VAL A 68 1.92 -1.47 -3.80
CA VAL A 68 2.96 -0.53 -4.22
C VAL A 68 4.08 -1.33 -4.87
N ALA A 69 4.25 -1.16 -6.18
CA ALA A 69 5.37 -1.73 -6.91
C ALA A 69 6.45 -0.67 -7.11
N LEU A 70 7.63 -0.94 -6.54
CA LEU A 70 8.80 -0.10 -6.64
C LEU A 70 9.62 -0.48 -7.88
N PRO A 71 10.40 0.46 -8.46
CA PRO A 71 11.17 0.23 -9.70
C PRO A 71 12.32 -0.77 -9.54
N ASP A 72 12.74 -1.08 -8.31
CA ASP A 72 13.72 -2.13 -7.99
C ASP A 72 13.12 -3.54 -8.02
N GLY A 73 11.82 -3.67 -8.32
CA GLY A 73 11.07 -4.93 -8.32
C GLY A 73 10.47 -5.29 -6.96
N THR A 74 10.65 -4.45 -5.93
CA THR A 74 10.03 -4.68 -4.62
C THR A 74 8.52 -4.40 -4.70
N VAL A 75 7.69 -5.37 -4.29
CA VAL A 75 6.23 -5.22 -4.21
C VAL A 75 5.79 -5.24 -2.74
N LEU A 76 5.05 -4.21 -2.34
CA LEU A 76 4.48 -4.06 -1.00
C LEU A 76 2.97 -4.14 -1.13
N GLU A 77 2.38 -5.20 -0.60
CA GLU A 77 0.98 -5.52 -0.78
C GLU A 77 0.37 -5.92 0.55
N GLY A 78 -0.82 -5.40 0.85
CA GLY A 78 -1.50 -5.78 2.08
C GLY A 78 -2.77 -4.97 2.36
N ALA A 79 -3.42 -5.34 3.46
CA ALA A 79 -4.59 -4.63 3.95
C ALA A 79 -4.19 -3.22 4.41
N VAL A 80 -4.97 -2.22 4.05
CA VAL A 80 -4.79 -0.87 4.57
C VAL A 80 -5.44 -0.79 5.93
N GLN A 81 -4.65 -0.49 6.96
CA GLN A 81 -5.12 -0.42 8.35
C GLN A 81 -5.47 1.00 8.80
N ALA A 82 -4.86 2.00 8.17
CA ALA A 82 -5.03 3.40 8.53
C ALA A 82 -4.81 4.30 7.31
N VAL A 83 -5.55 5.40 7.25
CA VAL A 83 -5.37 6.48 6.29
C VAL A 83 -5.30 7.78 7.07
N SER A 84 -4.35 8.65 6.75
CA SER A 84 -4.25 9.99 7.35
C SER A 84 -5.53 10.79 7.07
N GLY A 85 -6.03 11.52 8.06
CA GLY A 85 -7.21 12.37 7.89
C GLY A 85 -7.03 13.50 6.86
N SER A 86 -5.79 13.81 6.50
CA SER A 86 -5.44 14.74 5.41
C SER A 86 -5.41 14.07 4.03
N GLY A 87 -5.54 12.74 3.98
CA GLY A 87 -5.48 11.95 2.76
C GLY A 87 -4.09 11.85 2.14
N ASP A 88 -3.02 12.34 2.75
CA ASP A 88 -1.69 12.34 2.12
C ASP A 88 -0.88 11.06 2.38
N SER A 89 -1.36 10.17 3.26
CA SER A 89 -0.67 8.93 3.59
C SER A 89 -1.63 7.84 4.05
N PHE A 90 -1.18 6.60 3.93
CA PHE A 90 -1.85 5.41 4.46
C PHE A 90 -0.82 4.39 4.97
N GLU A 91 -1.29 3.45 5.77
CA GLU A 91 -0.48 2.36 6.30
C GLU A 91 -0.97 1.01 5.79
N ILE A 92 -0.05 0.25 5.21
CA ILE A 92 -0.25 -1.15 4.89
C ILE A 92 0.11 -1.95 6.15
N ALA A 93 -0.82 -2.78 6.59
CA ALA A 93 -0.61 -3.67 7.72
C ALA A 93 0.66 -4.49 7.53
N ALA A 94 1.35 -4.77 8.63
CA ALA A 94 2.50 -5.66 8.62
C ALA A 94 2.05 -7.03 8.10
N VAL A 95 2.47 -7.39 6.89
CA VAL A 95 2.32 -8.77 6.42
C VAL A 95 3.22 -9.65 7.27
N SER A 96 2.61 -10.42 8.16
CA SER A 96 3.22 -11.61 8.75
C SER A 96 3.43 -12.61 7.60
N GLN A 97 4.57 -12.47 6.92
CA GLN A 97 5.09 -13.31 5.84
C GLN A 97 4.36 -13.22 4.48
N PRO A 98 5.12 -13.37 3.37
CA PRO A 98 4.52 -13.63 2.06
C PRO A 98 3.76 -14.94 2.13
N THR A 99 2.60 -15.00 1.49
CA THR A 99 1.99 -16.27 1.08
C THR A 99 2.94 -16.90 0.06
N GLN A 100 4.00 -17.55 0.53
CA GLN A 100 4.79 -18.49 -0.24
C GLN A 100 3.81 -19.60 -0.61
N GLY A 101 3.58 -19.75 -1.92
CA GLY A 101 2.44 -20.46 -2.47
C GLY A 101 2.06 -21.75 -1.75
N GLU A 102 0.76 -21.93 -1.55
CA GLU A 102 0.14 -23.25 -1.59
C GLU A 102 0.54 -23.92 -2.91
N ARG A 103 1.70 -24.57 -2.94
CA ARG A 103 1.93 -25.70 -3.83
C ARG A 103 1.27 -26.88 -3.16
N TYR A 104 0.05 -27.16 -3.62
CA TYR A 104 -0.58 -28.46 -3.51
C TYR A 104 0.45 -29.54 -3.88
N ALA A 105 0.70 -30.45 -2.95
CA ALA A 105 1.37 -31.73 -3.17
C ALA A 105 0.41 -32.84 -2.74
#